data_AF-A7S6Z7-F1
#
_entry.id   AF-A7S6Z7-F1
#
_cell.length_a   1.000
_cell.length_b   1.000
_cell.length_c   1.000
_cell.angle_alpha   90.00
_cell.angle_beta   90.00
_cell.angle_gamma   90.00
#
_symmetry.space_group_name_H-M   'P 1'
#
loop_
_entity.id
_entity.type
_entity.pdbx_description
1 polymer ?
#
loop_
_entity_poly.entity_id
_entity_poly.type
_entity_poly.pdbx_seq_one_letter_code
_entity_poly.pdbx_strand_id
1 'polypeptide(L)'
;MSGRGKGGKGLGKGGAKRHRKILRDNIQGITKPAIRRLARRGGVKRISGLIYEETRGVLKVFLENVIRDAVTYTEHAKRKTVTAMDVVYALKRQGRTLYGFGVGKSAGKKAVKKQVGEGKKKRKSRRKESYAIYIYKVLKQVHPDTGISSKAMGIMNCFVNDIFERIAGEASRLAHYNKKSTITSREIQTAVRLLLPGELAKHAVSEGTKAVTKYTSSK
;
A
#
# COMPACT_ATOMS: atom_id res chain seq x y z
N MET A 1 -32.32 -23.41 54.08
CA MET A 1 -30.84 -23.26 54.17
C MET A 1 -30.25 -23.45 52.79
N SER A 2 -29.58 -22.42 52.27
CA SER A 2 -29.04 -22.35 50.91
C SER A 2 -27.62 -22.93 50.85
N GLY A 3 -27.47 -24.09 50.20
CA GLY A 3 -26.17 -24.73 49.96
C GLY A 3 -25.48 -24.15 48.72
N ARG A 4 -24.60 -23.15 48.94
CA ARG A 4 -23.77 -22.50 47.92
C ARG A 4 -22.70 -23.47 47.38
N GLY A 5 -22.87 -23.95 46.15
CA GLY A 5 -21.84 -24.73 45.45
C GLY A 5 -20.60 -23.87 45.15
N LYS A 6 -19.41 -24.36 45.53
CA LYS A 6 -18.12 -23.73 45.21
C LYS A 6 -17.90 -23.75 43.68
N GLY A 7 -18.01 -22.59 43.05
CA GLY A 7 -17.62 -22.39 41.66
C GLY A 7 -16.13 -22.67 41.48
N GLY A 8 -15.81 -23.68 40.67
CA GLY A 8 -14.44 -24.01 40.31
C GLY A 8 -13.73 -22.80 39.70
N LYS A 9 -12.57 -22.44 40.25
CA LYS A 9 -11.63 -21.51 39.62
C LYS A 9 -11.17 -22.14 38.30
N GLY A 10 -11.84 -21.78 37.22
CA GLY A 10 -11.38 -22.04 35.86
C GLY A 10 -10.06 -21.31 35.65
N LEU A 11 -8.95 -22.01 35.89
CA LEU A 11 -7.62 -21.61 35.46
C LEU A 11 -7.65 -21.61 33.93
N GLY A 12 -8.07 -20.49 33.34
CA GLY A 12 -8.00 -20.25 31.92
C GLY A 12 -6.55 -20.40 31.51
N LYS A 13 -6.22 -21.53 30.86
CA LYS A 13 -4.92 -21.79 30.27
C LYS A 13 -4.52 -20.54 29.50
N GLY A 14 -3.51 -19.82 30.00
CA GLY A 14 -2.96 -18.63 29.35
C GLY A 14 -2.69 -18.99 27.90
N GLY A 15 -3.47 -18.39 26.99
CA GLY A 15 -3.39 -18.70 25.57
C GLY A 15 -1.94 -18.55 25.13
N ALA A 16 -1.38 -19.62 24.55
CA ALA A 16 -0.02 -19.63 24.05
C ALA A 16 0.24 -18.32 23.29
N LYS A 17 1.22 -17.53 23.74
CA LYS A 17 1.64 -16.33 23.02
C LYS A 17 1.97 -16.79 21.61
N ARG A 18 1.12 -16.41 20.65
CA ARG A 18 1.37 -16.68 19.23
C ARG A 18 2.71 -16.03 18.91
N HIS A 19 3.77 -16.84 18.82
CA HIS A 19 5.02 -16.41 18.23
C HIS A 19 4.68 -15.98 16.81
N ARG A 20 4.65 -14.66 16.60
CA ARG A 20 4.31 -14.10 15.30
C ARG A 20 5.46 -14.45 14.38
N LYS A 21 5.23 -15.45 13.51
CA LYS A 21 6.19 -15.82 12.45
C LYS A 21 6.73 -14.55 11.82
N ILE A 22 8.05 -14.38 11.88
CA ILE A 22 8.76 -13.30 11.20
C ILE A 22 8.34 -13.39 9.73
N LEU A 23 7.63 -12.36 9.28
CA LEU A 23 7.09 -12.28 7.93
C LEU A 23 8.26 -12.00 6.99
N ARG A 24 8.84 -13.08 6.45
CA ARG A 24 9.79 -12.99 5.34
C ARG A 24 9.18 -12.17 4.21
N ASP A 25 10.02 -11.35 3.59
CA ASP A 25 9.67 -10.43 2.50
C ASP A 25 8.71 -11.08 1.50
N ASN A 26 7.49 -10.54 1.44
CA ASN A 26 6.50 -10.97 0.47
C ASN A 26 6.22 -9.81 -0.47
N ILE A 27 7.26 -9.40 -1.19
CA ILE A 27 7.20 -8.46 -2.32
C ILE A 27 6.07 -8.87 -3.31
N GLN A 28 5.75 -10.17 -3.36
CA GLN A 28 4.65 -10.78 -4.11
C GLN A 28 3.22 -10.40 -3.65
N GLY A 29 3.05 -9.74 -2.50
CA GLY A 29 1.75 -9.22 -2.05
C GLY A 29 1.11 -8.27 -3.06
N ILE A 30 1.95 -7.63 -3.90
CA ILE A 30 1.55 -6.99 -5.14
C ILE A 30 1.61 -8.04 -6.26
N THR A 31 0.45 -8.54 -6.66
CA THR A 31 0.35 -9.62 -7.64
C THR A 31 0.61 -9.11 -9.08
N LYS A 32 1.17 -9.95 -9.96
CA LYS A 32 1.37 -9.61 -11.39
C LYS A 32 0.06 -9.14 -12.07
N PRO A 33 -1.12 -9.75 -11.79
CA PRO A 33 -2.39 -9.24 -12.31
C PRO A 33 -2.77 -7.84 -11.83
N ALA A 34 -2.44 -7.46 -10.59
CA ALA A 34 -2.71 -6.10 -10.08
C ALA A 34 -1.90 -5.06 -10.84
N ILE A 35 -0.59 -5.29 -11.00
CA ILE A 35 0.30 -4.44 -11.80
C ILE A 35 -0.20 -4.35 -13.24
N ARG A 36 -0.61 -5.48 -13.84
CA ARG A 36 -1.14 -5.51 -15.21
C ARG A 36 -2.40 -4.68 -15.34
N ARG A 37 -3.40 -4.83 -14.46
CA ARG A 37 -4.65 -4.08 -14.51
C ARG A 37 -4.43 -2.57 -14.37
N LEU A 38 -3.51 -2.18 -13.51
CA LEU A 38 -3.14 -0.77 -13.32
C LEU A 38 -2.39 -0.19 -14.53
N ALA A 39 -1.42 -0.92 -15.07
CA ALA A 39 -0.75 -0.52 -16.31
C ALA A 39 -1.77 -0.39 -17.46
N ARG A 40 -2.74 -1.30 -17.58
CA ARG A 40 -3.82 -1.14 -18.58
C ARG A 40 -4.65 0.12 -18.36
N ARG A 41 -4.94 0.50 -17.10
CA ARG A 41 -5.63 1.77 -16.78
C ARG A 41 -4.80 2.99 -17.21
N GLY A 42 -3.47 2.91 -17.12
CA GLY A 42 -2.55 3.93 -17.63
C GLY A 42 -2.37 3.94 -19.16
N GLY A 43 -3.09 3.12 -19.93
CA GLY A 43 -2.99 3.08 -21.40
C GLY A 43 -1.90 2.16 -21.96
N VAL A 44 -1.30 1.32 -21.13
CA VAL A 44 -0.12 0.52 -21.50
C VAL A 44 -0.52 -0.68 -22.35
N LYS A 45 0.07 -0.80 -23.55
CA LYS A 45 -0.22 -1.89 -24.51
C LYS A 45 0.57 -3.18 -24.26
N ARG A 46 1.83 -3.11 -23.83
CA ARG A 46 2.67 -4.27 -23.49
C ARG A 46 3.57 -3.95 -22.29
N ILE A 47 3.85 -4.95 -21.46
CA ILE A 47 4.60 -4.79 -20.20
C ILE A 47 5.74 -5.82 -20.21
N SER A 48 6.99 -5.34 -20.11
CA SER A 48 8.16 -6.20 -19.92
C SER A 48 8.11 -6.98 -18.60
N GLY A 49 8.70 -8.17 -18.56
CA GLY A 49 8.76 -9.02 -17.37
C GLY A 49 9.52 -8.39 -16.19
N LEU A 50 10.51 -7.54 -16.47
CA LEU A 50 11.33 -6.89 -15.45
C LEU A 50 10.56 -5.84 -14.62
N ILE A 51 9.49 -5.29 -15.19
CA ILE A 51 8.66 -4.26 -14.54
C ILE A 51 8.01 -4.79 -13.28
N TYR A 52 7.67 -6.08 -13.23
CA TYR A 52 6.96 -6.62 -12.09
C TYR A 52 7.79 -6.56 -10.81
N GLU A 53 9.09 -6.82 -10.88
CA GLU A 53 9.95 -6.78 -9.69
C GLU A 53 10.35 -5.34 -9.35
N GLU A 54 10.66 -4.54 -10.37
CA GLU A 54 11.02 -3.14 -10.18
C GLU A 54 9.89 -2.30 -9.56
N THR A 55 8.66 -2.47 -10.06
CA THR A 55 7.50 -1.77 -9.53
C THR A 55 7.28 -2.09 -8.05
N ARG A 56 7.54 -3.34 -7.65
CA ARG A 56 7.41 -3.74 -6.24
C ARG A 56 8.51 -3.18 -5.36
N GLY A 57 9.75 -3.12 -5.85
CA GLY A 57 10.86 -2.49 -5.14
C GLY A 57 10.58 -1.02 -4.86
N VAL A 58 10.15 -0.29 -5.90
CA VAL A 58 9.75 1.11 -5.80
C VAL A 58 8.65 1.29 -4.74
N LEU A 59 7.60 0.47 -4.77
CA LEU A 59 6.49 0.59 -3.82
C LEU A 59 6.85 0.22 -2.40
N LYS A 60 7.78 -0.72 -2.20
CA LYS A 60 8.30 -1.06 -0.89
C LYS A 60 8.95 0.16 -0.25
N VAL A 61 9.82 0.85 -0.97
CA VAL A 61 10.49 2.08 -0.50
C VAL A 61 9.47 3.15 -0.12
N PHE A 62 8.49 3.41 -0.99
CA PHE A 62 7.43 4.37 -0.70
C PHE A 62 6.67 4.07 0.58
N LEU A 63 6.28 2.81 0.75
CA LEU A 63 5.45 2.40 1.86
C LEU A 63 6.24 2.40 3.16
N GLU A 64 7.50 1.98 3.13
CA GLU A 64 8.40 2.05 4.29
C GLU A 64 8.58 3.47 4.77
N ASN A 65 8.80 4.44 3.86
CA ASN A 65 9.03 5.83 4.26
C ASN A 65 7.79 6.45 4.90
N VAL A 66 6.61 6.27 4.30
CA VAL A 66 5.34 6.76 4.88
C VAL A 66 5.06 6.08 6.22
N ILE A 67 5.33 4.78 6.34
CA ILE A 67 5.13 4.04 7.59
C ILE A 67 6.08 4.53 8.67
N ARG A 68 7.37 4.73 8.38
CA ARG A 68 8.34 5.29 9.34
C ARG A 68 7.87 6.65 9.85
N ASP A 69 7.52 7.56 8.95
CA ASP A 69 7.01 8.88 9.31
C ASP A 69 5.73 8.80 10.17
N ALA A 70 4.78 7.93 9.78
CA ALA A 70 3.53 7.76 10.53
C ALA A 70 3.77 7.15 11.91
N VAL A 71 4.72 6.23 12.04
CA VAL A 71 5.05 5.60 13.33
C VAL A 71 5.76 6.58 14.25
N THR A 72 6.64 7.45 13.73
CA THR A 72 7.24 8.53 14.54
C THR A 72 6.18 9.41 15.21
N TYR A 73 5.10 9.77 14.49
CA TYR A 73 3.98 10.50 15.11
C TYR A 73 3.25 9.69 16.19
N THR A 74 3.10 8.37 15.99
CA THR A 74 2.48 7.52 17.03
C THR A 74 3.33 7.37 18.28
N GLU A 75 4.63 7.23 18.10
CA GLU A 75 5.61 7.08 19.19
C GLU A 75 5.68 8.37 20.00
N HIS A 76 5.71 9.52 19.32
CA HIS A 76 5.64 10.82 19.98
C HIS A 76 4.36 10.99 20.81
N ALA A 77 3.23 10.48 20.32
CA ALA A 77 1.96 10.47 21.03
C ALA A 77 1.82 9.33 22.06
N LYS A 78 2.88 8.56 22.32
CA LYS A 78 2.90 7.39 23.24
C LYS A 78 1.82 6.33 22.95
N ARG A 79 1.42 6.19 21.67
CA ARG A 79 0.42 5.21 21.21
C ARG A 79 1.06 4.04 20.49
N LYS A 80 0.52 2.83 20.66
CA LYS A 80 0.95 1.61 19.94
C LYS A 80 0.20 1.35 18.64
N THR A 81 -0.72 2.25 18.25
CA THR A 81 -1.58 2.07 17.06
C THR A 81 -1.56 3.32 16.19
N VAL A 82 -1.21 3.15 14.92
CA VAL A 82 -1.26 4.16 13.86
C VAL A 82 -2.72 4.51 13.56
N THR A 83 -3.06 5.77 13.81
CA THR A 83 -4.37 6.35 13.51
C THR A 83 -4.35 6.97 12.12
N ALA A 84 -5.54 7.28 11.61
CA ALA A 84 -5.69 8.00 10.34
C ALA A 84 -4.91 9.31 10.33
N MET A 85 -4.83 9.97 11.49
CA MET A 85 -4.16 11.26 11.63
C MET A 85 -2.67 11.18 11.45
N ASP A 86 -2.04 10.17 12.06
CA ASP A 86 -0.61 9.98 11.96
C ASP A 86 -0.19 9.75 10.49
N VAL A 87 -1.01 9.01 9.72
CA VAL A 87 -0.81 8.82 8.28
C VAL A 87 -1.04 10.11 7.50
N VAL A 88 -2.08 10.88 7.81
CA VAL A 88 -2.35 12.15 7.12
C VAL A 88 -1.22 13.16 7.36
N TYR A 89 -0.69 13.23 8.58
CA TYR A 89 0.44 14.10 8.89
C TYR A 89 1.74 13.64 8.20
N ALA A 90 2.00 12.34 8.15
CA ALA A 90 3.12 11.78 7.37
C ALA A 90 3.01 12.15 5.88
N LEU A 91 1.85 11.96 5.28
CA LEU A 91 1.61 12.28 3.87
C LEU A 91 1.71 13.79 3.59
N LYS A 92 1.19 14.64 4.49
CA LYS A 92 1.27 16.10 4.37
C LYS A 92 2.73 16.59 4.40
N ARG A 93 3.56 16.03 5.29
CA ARG A 93 5.01 16.32 5.34
C ARG A 93 5.72 15.98 4.03
N GLN A 94 5.28 14.92 3.34
CA GLN A 94 5.83 14.53 2.04
C GLN A 94 5.28 15.36 0.86
N GLY A 95 4.50 16.42 1.11
CA GLY A 95 3.86 17.23 0.07
C GLY A 95 2.75 16.49 -0.68
N ARG A 96 2.23 15.39 -0.11
CA ARG A 96 1.22 14.53 -0.75
C ARG A 96 -0.11 14.68 -0.06
N THR A 97 -0.96 15.53 -0.61
CA THR A 97 -2.29 15.79 -0.08
C THR A 97 -3.27 14.74 -0.59
N LEU A 98 -3.70 13.81 0.27
CA LEU A 98 -4.80 12.90 -0.05
C LEU A 98 -6.13 13.64 0.16
N TYR A 99 -6.76 14.09 -0.93
CA TYR A 99 -8.06 14.76 -0.87
C TYR A 99 -9.13 13.85 -0.21
N GLY A 100 -9.83 14.38 0.79
CA GLY A 100 -10.94 13.69 1.49
C GLY A 100 -10.62 13.10 2.87
N PHE A 101 -9.38 13.25 3.38
CA PHE A 101 -8.99 12.71 4.69
C PHE A 101 -8.32 13.72 5.65
N GLY A 102 -8.30 15.02 5.30
CA GLY A 102 -7.73 16.07 6.16
C GLY A 102 -8.59 16.40 7.40
N VAL A 103 -7.94 16.80 8.49
CA VAL A 103 -8.60 17.42 9.66
C VAL A 103 -9.13 18.78 9.26
N GLY A 104 -10.40 19.02 9.55
CA GLY A 104 -11.04 20.30 9.32
C GLY A 104 -11.53 20.48 7.90
N LYS A 105 -12.60 19.75 7.55
CA LYS A 105 -13.79 20.21 6.81
C LYS A 105 -14.48 18.99 6.23
N SER A 106 -15.74 18.83 6.62
CA SER A 106 -16.75 17.99 5.99
C SER A 106 -16.99 18.46 4.55
N ALA A 107 -16.03 18.28 3.65
CA ALA A 107 -16.14 18.68 2.26
C ALA A 107 -16.49 17.45 1.42
N GLY A 108 -17.81 17.25 1.28
CA GLY A 108 -18.39 16.51 0.17
C GLY A 108 -18.23 15.00 0.24
N LYS A 109 -19.25 14.33 0.80
CA LYS A 109 -19.73 13.10 0.17
C LYS A 109 -20.10 13.42 -1.29
N LYS A 110 -19.14 13.41 -2.22
CA LYS A 110 -19.44 12.92 -3.57
C LYS A 110 -19.40 11.39 -3.53
N ALA A 111 -20.26 10.85 -2.66
CA ALA A 111 -20.90 9.60 -2.93
C ALA A 111 -21.74 9.89 -4.18
N VAL A 112 -21.32 9.34 -5.32
CA VAL A 112 -22.22 9.21 -6.47
C VAL A 112 -23.46 8.48 -5.94
N LYS A 113 -24.54 9.22 -5.66
CA LYS A 113 -25.86 8.66 -5.41
C LYS A 113 -26.26 7.97 -6.71
N LYS A 114 -25.96 6.68 -6.80
CA LYS A 114 -26.57 5.83 -7.82
C LYS A 114 -28.04 5.71 -7.42
N GLN A 115 -28.91 6.37 -8.19
CA GLN A 115 -30.35 6.20 -8.08
C GLN A 115 -30.66 4.70 -8.05
N VAL A 116 -31.45 4.30 -7.05
CA VAL A 116 -31.95 2.94 -6.92
C VAL A 116 -33.04 2.77 -7.97
N GLY A 117 -32.64 2.34 -9.17
CA GLY A 117 -33.55 1.76 -10.13
C GLY A 117 -33.80 0.30 -9.75
N GLU A 118 -35.06 -0.05 -9.59
CA GLU A 118 -35.54 -1.40 -9.31
C GLU A 118 -34.96 -2.45 -10.27
N GLY A 119 -34.69 -3.63 -9.72
CA GLY A 119 -34.73 -4.88 -10.48
C GLY A 119 -33.65 -5.12 -11.53
N LYS A 120 -32.34 -5.11 -11.18
CA LYS A 120 -31.32 -5.87 -11.96
C LYS A 120 -30.34 -6.61 -11.07
N LYS A 121 -30.21 -7.92 -11.29
CA LYS A 121 -29.32 -8.89 -10.61
C LYS A 121 -28.00 -8.24 -10.16
N LYS A 122 -27.70 -8.31 -8.85
CA LYS A 122 -26.43 -7.87 -8.25
C LYS A 122 -25.25 -8.51 -8.99
N ARG A 123 -24.64 -7.78 -9.92
CA ARG A 123 -23.30 -8.10 -10.45
C ARG A 123 -22.39 -8.27 -9.24
N LYS A 124 -21.76 -9.45 -9.09
CA LYS A 124 -20.78 -9.75 -8.02
C LYS A 124 -19.87 -8.53 -7.85
N SER A 125 -19.96 -7.89 -6.68
CA SER A 125 -19.10 -6.76 -6.33
C SER A 125 -17.65 -7.19 -6.55
N ARG A 126 -16.99 -6.55 -7.52
CA ARG A 126 -15.61 -6.84 -7.89
C ARG A 126 -14.78 -6.57 -6.63
N ARG A 127 -14.16 -7.62 -6.06
CA ARG A 127 -13.37 -7.54 -4.82
C ARG A 127 -12.44 -6.33 -4.92
N LYS A 128 -12.68 -5.29 -4.11
CA LYS A 128 -11.77 -4.14 -4.03
C LYS A 128 -10.39 -4.69 -3.73
N GLU A 129 -9.47 -4.50 -4.66
CA GLU A 129 -8.09 -4.91 -4.48
C GLU A 129 -7.54 -4.13 -3.30
N SER A 130 -7.21 -4.87 -2.26
CA SER A 130 -6.73 -4.30 -1.00
C SER A 130 -5.26 -4.66 -0.88
N TYR A 131 -4.43 -3.63 -0.83
CA TYR A 131 -3.01 -3.73 -0.47
C TYR A 131 -2.83 -3.90 1.04
N ALA A 132 -3.91 -4.08 1.83
CA ALA A 132 -3.85 -4.14 3.28
C ALA A 132 -2.91 -5.22 3.82
N ILE A 133 -2.86 -6.39 3.17
CA ILE A 133 -1.92 -7.45 3.54
C ILE A 133 -0.48 -6.99 3.32
N TYR A 134 -0.21 -6.30 2.21
CA TYR A 134 1.12 -5.79 1.91
C TYR A 134 1.53 -4.67 2.88
N ILE A 135 0.63 -3.71 3.13
CA ILE A 135 0.82 -2.62 4.11
C ILE A 135 1.08 -3.18 5.51
N TYR A 136 0.30 -4.18 5.93
CA TYR A 136 0.50 -4.82 7.23
C TYR A 136 1.85 -5.52 7.32
N LYS A 137 2.30 -6.19 6.26
CA LYS A 137 3.61 -6.85 6.23
C LYS A 137 4.75 -5.85 6.33
N VAL A 138 4.73 -4.77 5.54
CA VAL A 138 5.75 -3.71 5.61
C VAL A 138 5.73 -3.05 7.00
N LEU A 139 4.55 -2.77 7.56
CA LEU A 139 4.44 -2.23 8.92
C LEU A 139 5.12 -3.15 9.94
N LYS A 140 4.89 -4.46 9.87
CA LYS A 140 5.49 -5.41 10.80
C LYS A 140 6.99 -5.65 10.59
N GLN A 141 7.54 -5.28 9.43
CA GLN A 141 8.97 -5.29 9.17
C GLN A 141 9.65 -4.07 9.80
N VAL A 142 9.03 -2.89 9.68
CA VAL A 142 9.60 -1.65 10.23
C VAL A 142 9.37 -1.56 11.75
N HIS A 143 8.15 -1.84 12.22
CA HIS A 143 7.80 -1.78 13.64
C HIS A 143 6.95 -2.99 14.05
N PRO A 144 7.57 -4.04 14.64
CA PRO A 144 6.88 -5.25 15.01
C PRO A 144 5.71 -5.02 15.98
N ASP A 145 5.84 -4.13 16.95
CA ASP A 145 4.86 -3.98 18.03
C ASP A 145 3.74 -2.98 17.74
N THR A 146 3.80 -2.31 16.59
CA THR A 146 2.86 -1.25 16.22
C THR A 146 1.68 -1.79 15.41
N GLY A 147 0.46 -1.47 15.83
CA GLY A 147 -0.78 -1.74 15.10
C GLY A 147 -1.15 -0.63 14.12
N ILE A 148 -2.09 -0.90 13.21
CA ILE A 148 -2.67 0.13 12.32
C ILE A 148 -4.19 0.03 12.35
N SER A 149 -4.85 1.18 12.55
CA SER A 149 -6.31 1.28 12.52
C SER A 149 -6.88 1.00 11.13
N SER A 150 -8.13 0.52 11.05
CA SER A 150 -8.81 0.27 9.77
C SER A 150 -8.96 1.54 8.92
N LYS A 151 -9.20 2.69 9.56
CA LYS A 151 -9.28 4.01 8.89
C LYS A 151 -7.93 4.42 8.30
N ALA A 152 -6.83 4.25 9.05
CA ALA A 152 -5.47 4.47 8.55
C ALA A 152 -5.13 3.53 7.39
N MET A 153 -5.50 2.25 7.51
CA MET A 153 -5.30 1.27 6.44
C MET A 153 -6.04 1.65 5.15
N GLY A 154 -7.25 2.22 5.27
CA GLY A 154 -8.00 2.74 4.12
C GLY A 154 -7.25 3.87 3.39
N ILE A 155 -6.69 4.82 4.14
CA ILE A 155 -5.88 5.93 3.60
C ILE A 155 -4.62 5.39 2.91
N MET A 156 -3.91 4.47 3.56
CA MET A 156 -2.72 3.83 3.00
C MET A 156 -3.04 3.05 1.71
N ASN A 157 -4.17 2.36 1.66
CA ASN A 157 -4.60 1.65 0.45
C ASN A 157 -4.92 2.61 -0.70
N CYS A 158 -5.58 3.73 -0.43
CA CYS A 158 -5.82 4.77 -1.42
C CYS A 158 -4.52 5.42 -1.91
N PHE A 159 -3.59 5.70 -0.99
CA PHE A 159 -2.27 6.23 -1.31
C PHE A 159 -1.49 5.32 -2.26
N VAL A 160 -1.42 4.02 -1.96
CA VAL A 160 -0.74 3.05 -2.84
C VAL A 160 -1.33 3.05 -4.25
N ASN A 161 -2.66 3.14 -4.39
CA ASN A 161 -3.30 3.22 -5.70
C ASN A 161 -2.94 4.52 -6.45
N ASP A 162 -3.00 5.67 -5.79
CA ASP A 162 -2.66 6.96 -6.40
C ASP A 162 -1.21 6.97 -6.93
N ILE A 163 -0.26 6.47 -6.15
CA ILE A 163 1.15 6.41 -6.58
C ILE A 163 1.34 5.47 -7.76
N PHE A 164 0.68 4.32 -7.73
CA PHE A 164 0.71 3.40 -8.84
C PHE A 164 0.14 4.00 -10.13
N GLU A 165 -0.99 4.70 -10.05
CA GLU A 165 -1.63 5.34 -11.19
C GLU A 165 -0.76 6.45 -11.77
N ARG A 166 -0.12 7.25 -10.91
CA ARG A 166 0.83 8.28 -11.35
C ARG A 166 2.05 7.68 -12.05
N ILE A 167 2.68 6.65 -11.48
CA ILE A 167 3.83 5.97 -12.11
C ILE A 167 3.43 5.33 -13.44
N ALA A 168 2.30 4.63 -13.49
CA ALA A 168 1.82 3.99 -14.71
C ALA A 168 1.47 5.01 -15.80
N GLY A 169 0.84 6.13 -15.43
CA GLY A 169 0.50 7.21 -16.36
C GLY A 169 1.73 7.94 -16.91
N GLU A 170 2.73 8.22 -16.06
CA GLU A 170 3.99 8.82 -16.50
C GLU A 170 4.79 7.85 -17.39
N ALA A 171 4.92 6.59 -16.98
CA ALA A 171 5.63 5.58 -17.78
C ALA A 171 4.95 5.32 -19.13
N SER A 172 3.62 5.41 -19.18
CA SER A 172 2.85 5.34 -20.43
C SER A 172 3.13 6.52 -21.34
N ARG A 173 3.10 7.76 -20.81
CA ARG A 173 3.49 8.96 -21.56
C ARG A 173 4.90 8.84 -22.13
N LEU A 174 5.86 8.41 -21.32
CA LEU A 174 7.25 8.18 -21.75
C LEU A 174 7.37 7.13 -22.86
N ALA A 175 6.61 6.03 -22.77
CA ALA A 175 6.58 5.02 -23.84
C ALA A 175 6.00 5.60 -25.14
N HIS A 176 4.93 6.40 -25.04
CA HIS A 176 4.31 7.08 -26.18
C HIS A 176 5.23 8.11 -26.84
N TYR A 177 5.97 8.91 -26.06
CA TYR A 177 6.99 9.84 -26.57
C TYR A 177 8.05 9.10 -27.40
N ASN A 178 8.48 7.94 -26.93
CA ASN A 178 9.46 7.10 -27.63
C ASN A 178 8.84 6.23 -28.75
N LYS A 179 7.55 6.43 -29.10
CA LYS A 179 6.79 5.62 -30.06
C LYS A 179 6.81 4.11 -29.76
N LYS A 180 7.01 3.73 -28.49
CA LYS A 180 7.02 2.33 -28.03
C LYS A 180 5.65 1.93 -27.53
N SER A 181 5.22 0.71 -27.90
CA SER A 181 3.99 0.09 -27.38
C SER A 181 4.23 -0.78 -26.15
N THR A 182 5.48 -0.93 -25.72
CA THR A 182 5.91 -1.75 -24.59
C THR A 182 6.58 -0.85 -23.57
N ILE A 183 6.08 -0.84 -22.32
CA ILE A 183 6.83 -0.26 -21.20
C ILE A 183 7.94 -1.22 -20.83
N THR A 184 9.12 -0.65 -20.56
CA THR A 184 10.31 -1.31 -20.03
C THR A 184 10.71 -0.68 -18.70
N SER A 185 11.72 -1.26 -18.06
CA SER A 185 12.30 -0.73 -16.81
C SER A 185 12.77 0.71 -16.94
N ARG A 186 13.23 1.13 -18.13
CA ARG A 186 13.70 2.49 -18.38
C ARG A 186 12.60 3.54 -18.17
N GLU A 187 11.40 3.28 -18.69
CA GLU A 187 10.27 4.21 -18.52
C GLU A 187 9.81 4.27 -17.05
N ILE A 188 9.88 3.15 -16.32
CA ILE A 188 9.57 3.13 -14.88
C ILE A 188 10.61 3.90 -14.07
N GLN A 189 11.91 3.68 -14.29
CA GLN A 189 12.97 4.42 -13.58
C GLN A 189 12.88 5.92 -13.84
N THR A 190 12.61 6.30 -15.09
CA THR A 190 12.44 7.71 -15.45
C THR A 190 11.18 8.29 -14.81
N ALA A 191 10.04 7.58 -14.86
CA ALA A 191 8.82 8.00 -14.18
C ALA A 191 9.00 8.18 -12.67
N VAL A 192 9.75 7.28 -12.03
CA VAL A 192 10.07 7.35 -10.60
C VAL A 192 10.92 8.58 -10.29
N ARG A 193 11.92 8.90 -11.13
CA ARG A 193 12.73 10.12 -10.97
C ARG A 193 11.93 11.40 -11.17
N LEU A 194 10.91 11.39 -12.03
CA LEU A 194 10.04 12.54 -12.26
C LEU A 194 9.02 12.76 -11.12
N LEU A 195 8.58 11.67 -10.48
CA LEU A 195 7.51 11.72 -9.45
C LEU A 195 8.04 11.83 -8.01
N LEU A 196 9.35 11.67 -7.80
CA LEU A 196 9.96 11.61 -6.48
C LEU A 196 11.01 12.72 -6.26
N PRO A 197 11.09 13.28 -5.04
CA PRO A 197 12.24 14.10 -4.65
C PRO A 197 13.52 13.26 -4.64
N GLY A 198 14.65 13.92 -4.93
CA GLY A 198 15.89 13.29 -5.39
C GLY A 198 16.39 12.09 -4.57
N GLU A 199 16.40 12.15 -3.24
CA GLU A 199 16.86 11.03 -2.40
C GLU A 199 15.92 9.81 -2.47
N LEU A 200 14.60 10.05 -2.48
CA LEU A 200 13.61 8.99 -2.66
C LEU A 200 13.71 8.35 -4.04
N ALA A 201 13.94 9.17 -5.07
CA ALA A 201 14.14 8.68 -6.43
C ALA A 201 15.37 7.78 -6.53
N LYS A 202 16.51 8.21 -5.97
CA LYS A 202 17.77 7.43 -5.97
C LYS A 202 17.60 6.10 -5.27
N HIS A 203 16.98 6.10 -4.08
CA HIS A 203 16.75 4.88 -3.32
C HIS A 203 15.78 3.93 -4.04
N ALA A 204 14.67 4.45 -4.57
CA ALA A 204 13.70 3.65 -5.31
C ALA A 204 14.29 3.03 -6.59
N VAL A 205 15.16 3.76 -7.31
CA VAL A 205 15.86 3.24 -8.49
C VAL A 205 16.91 2.19 -8.11
N SER A 206 17.64 2.40 -7.00
CA SER A 206 18.61 1.40 -6.51
C SER A 206 17.91 0.09 -6.14
N GLU A 207 16.82 0.14 -5.39
CA GLU A 207 16.02 -1.05 -5.03
C GLU A 207 15.40 -1.72 -6.26
N GLY A 208 14.91 -0.92 -7.21
CA GLY A 208 14.44 -1.43 -8.50
C GLY A 208 15.52 -2.18 -9.27
N THR A 209 16.73 -1.63 -9.33
CA THR A 209 17.88 -2.24 -10.01
C THR A 209 18.30 -3.54 -9.34
N LYS A 210 18.39 -3.57 -8.00
CA LYS A 210 18.67 -4.81 -7.24
C LYS A 210 17.64 -5.90 -7.52
N ALA A 211 16.36 -5.53 -7.59
CA ALA A 211 15.28 -6.47 -7.89
C ALA A 211 15.41 -7.03 -9.31
N VAL A 212 15.81 -6.20 -10.28
CA VAL A 212 16.09 -6.63 -11.66
C VAL A 212 17.29 -7.56 -11.72
N THR A 213 18.41 -7.21 -11.09
CA THR A 213 19.61 -8.06 -11.03
C THR A 213 19.29 -9.43 -10.44
N LYS A 214 18.56 -9.47 -9.31
CA LYS A 214 18.12 -10.73 -8.71
C LYS A 214 17.26 -11.57 -9.65
N TYR A 215 16.35 -10.93 -10.39
CA TYR A 215 15.52 -11.63 -11.37
C TYR A 215 16.35 -12.23 -12.51
N THR A 216 17.31 -11.46 -13.03
CA THR A 216 18.21 -11.95 -14.09
C THR A 216 19.12 -13.07 -13.63
N SER A 217 19.60 -13.04 -12.38
CA SER A 217 20.45 -14.10 -11.80
C SER A 217 19.68 -15.38 -11.43
N SER A 218 18.36 -15.29 -11.28
CA SER A 218 17.49 -16.43 -10.90
C SER A 218 16.89 -17.17 -12.10
N LYS A 219 17.23 -16.75 -13.32
CA LYS A 219 16.75 -17.33 -14.58
C LYS A 219 17.84 -18.19 -15.18
#